data_AF-A0A8B7JGQ9-F1
#
_entry.id   AF-A0A8B7JGQ9-F1
#
_cell.length_a   1.000
_cell.length_b   1.000
_cell.length_c   1.000
_cell.angle_alpha   90.00
_cell.angle_beta   90.00
_cell.angle_gamma   90.00
#
_symmetry.space_group_name_H-M   'P 1'
#
loop_
_entity.id
_entity.type
_entity.pdbx_description
1 polymer ?
#
loop_
_entity_poly.entity_id
_entity_poly.type
_entity_poly.pdbx_seq_one_letter_code
_entity_poly.pdbx_strand_id
1 'polypeptide(L)'
;MLCIPKLEAAQFSRRGADSPILLVTVGADTVLPCRLALASSPRPVEVTWLWVPHSWPWHHSHTGTDRDSMPGHRQRTALLKRRMYGGHADLRLSRVRPSDEGHYTCLVQNGIKYEGARLELKVTATGSAPYISMESYQGGIRAVCRSAGWYPQPRVVWRDPNHQLLLPQSQTHSQDERGLFEVRSTLVITGNTTKNMSCVVRNTYLNQEMETAFQTSDFLQDAYPGMAVPAMILTVFGFVSFIAYLSKTKANMTLDPDTAHPWLLLSEDGRGVRWGEEQQERPERPERFDTWCCVLGREGFAAGRHAWEVTVGSGKSWGVGLARASLKRKGRTYLSPKEGVWAVVKLEDVFRALTSPERTPLPQSFIPRRIRVSLEYDKGQVAFSNAETDAPIFTFPLASFRGEKIHLWLWVWGKSWLRLSP
;
A
#
# COMPACT_ATOMS: atom_id res chain seq x y z
N MET A 1 66.79 -31.49 -1.13
CA MET A 1 66.43 -32.05 0.19
C MET A 1 67.16 -31.21 1.24
N LEU A 2 66.56 -30.10 1.68
CA LEU A 2 67.13 -29.28 2.75
C LEU A 2 66.66 -29.88 4.07
N CYS A 3 67.51 -30.68 4.71
CA CYS A 3 67.31 -31.11 6.09
C CYS A 3 67.46 -29.90 7.00
N ILE A 4 66.36 -29.44 7.60
CA ILE A 4 66.41 -28.56 8.75
C ILE A 4 66.86 -29.42 9.94
N PRO A 5 67.92 -29.04 10.68
CA PRO A 5 68.36 -29.81 11.84
C PRO A 5 67.22 -29.88 12.87
N LYS A 6 67.13 -31.04 13.52
CA LYS A 6 66.22 -31.30 14.64
C LYS A 6 66.46 -30.22 15.71
N LEU A 7 65.60 -29.19 15.75
CA LEU A 7 65.66 -28.11 16.72
C LEU A 7 65.20 -28.64 18.08
N GLU A 8 66.15 -29.18 18.84
CA GLU A 8 66.00 -29.32 20.28
C GLU A 8 65.93 -27.92 20.90
N ALA A 9 64.75 -27.61 21.47
CA ALA A 9 64.53 -26.64 22.53
C ALA A 9 65.43 -25.38 22.51
N ALA A 10 65.30 -24.55 21.47
CA ALA A 10 65.64 -23.13 21.64
C ALA A 10 64.79 -22.60 22.81
N GLN A 11 65.43 -22.07 23.84
CA GLN A 11 64.79 -21.49 25.02
C GLN A 11 63.88 -20.34 24.59
N PHE A 12 62.60 -20.66 24.39
CA PHE A 12 61.54 -19.67 24.21
C PHE A 12 61.49 -18.79 25.46
N SER A 13 61.66 -17.49 25.30
CA SER A 13 61.15 -16.53 26.28
C SER A 13 59.62 -16.66 26.28
N ARG A 14 59.09 -17.54 27.12
CA ARG A 14 57.65 -17.64 27.40
C ARG A 14 57.23 -16.34 28.08
N ARG A 15 56.63 -15.43 27.33
CA ARG A 15 55.62 -14.53 27.89
C ARG A 15 54.24 -14.97 27.40
N GLY A 16 53.41 -15.41 28.35
CA GLY A 16 51.96 -15.39 28.23
C GLY A 16 51.34 -16.49 27.37
N ALA A 17 50.23 -17.04 27.83
CA ALA A 17 49.59 -18.25 27.32
C ALA A 17 48.58 -18.02 26.18
N ASP A 18 48.58 -16.86 25.51
CA ASP A 18 47.74 -16.59 24.35
C ASP A 18 48.58 -16.03 23.19
N SER A 19 48.64 -16.75 22.08
CA SER A 19 49.18 -16.20 20.83
C SER A 19 48.19 -15.15 20.31
N PRO A 20 48.63 -13.95 19.87
CA PRO A 20 47.72 -12.93 19.37
C PRO A 20 46.89 -13.45 18.20
N ILE A 21 45.57 -13.24 18.28
CA ILE A 21 44.62 -13.55 17.21
C ILE A 21 44.53 -12.33 16.28
N LEU A 22 44.84 -12.54 15.00
CA LEU A 22 44.70 -11.55 13.95
C LEU A 22 43.47 -11.89 13.10
N LEU A 23 42.44 -11.06 13.13
CA LEU A 23 41.22 -11.24 12.33
C LEU A 23 41.31 -10.45 11.02
N VAL A 24 41.15 -11.11 9.87
CA VAL A 24 41.30 -10.49 8.55
C VAL A 24 40.18 -10.89 7.61
N THR A 25 39.69 -9.93 6.82
CA THR A 25 38.64 -10.18 5.83
C THR A 25 39.19 -10.85 4.56
N VAL A 26 38.41 -11.77 3.97
CA VAL A 26 38.76 -12.41 2.70
C VAL A 26 38.96 -11.35 1.61
N GLY A 27 40.01 -11.50 0.81
CA GLY A 27 40.41 -10.59 -0.26
C GLY A 27 41.24 -9.39 0.19
N ALA A 28 41.31 -9.10 1.48
CA ALA A 28 42.13 -8.02 2.00
C ALA A 28 43.64 -8.36 1.98
N ASP A 29 44.46 -7.32 2.03
CA ASP A 29 45.89 -7.42 2.29
C ASP A 29 46.13 -7.20 3.79
N THR A 30 46.97 -8.02 4.40
CA THR A 30 47.31 -7.93 5.82
C THR A 30 48.80 -8.04 6.07
N VAL A 31 49.22 -7.65 7.26
CA VAL A 31 50.60 -7.75 7.73
C VAL A 31 50.61 -8.63 8.97
N LEU A 32 51.32 -9.74 8.89
CA LEU A 32 51.58 -10.63 10.00
C LEU A 32 52.71 -10.03 10.85
N PRO A 33 52.42 -9.51 12.06
CA PRO A 33 53.44 -8.85 12.87
C PRO A 33 54.42 -9.86 13.47
N CYS A 34 55.71 -9.54 13.40
CA CYS A 34 56.75 -10.28 14.11
C CYS A 34 57.72 -9.30 14.76
N ARG A 35 57.53 -9.05 16.06
CA ARG A 35 58.36 -8.13 16.83
C ARG A 35 59.46 -8.88 17.56
N LEU A 36 60.70 -8.43 17.39
CA LEU A 36 61.89 -8.99 18.03
C LEU A 36 62.14 -8.27 19.37
N ALA A 37 62.60 -9.02 20.38
CA ALA A 37 62.76 -8.49 21.73
C ALA A 37 64.04 -7.64 21.90
N LEU A 38 65.05 -7.85 21.05
CA LEU A 38 66.37 -7.22 21.16
C LEU A 38 66.68 -6.37 19.92
N ALA A 39 66.39 -5.07 20.00
CA ALA A 39 66.68 -4.08 18.95
C ALA A 39 68.09 -3.47 19.07
N SER A 40 69.14 -4.31 19.19
CA SER A 40 70.52 -3.84 19.28
C SER A 40 71.47 -4.64 18.36
N SER A 41 71.72 -4.08 17.16
CA SER A 41 72.73 -4.46 16.14
C SER A 41 72.35 -5.55 15.08
N PRO A 42 73.06 -5.61 13.92
CA PRO A 42 72.48 -5.37 12.59
C PRO A 42 71.88 -6.60 11.92
N ARG A 43 70.89 -6.34 11.03
CA ARG A 43 70.25 -7.24 10.04
C ARG A 43 70.02 -8.69 10.50
N PRO A 44 68.76 -9.12 10.75
CA PRO A 44 68.47 -10.55 10.86
C PRO A 44 68.94 -11.26 9.57
N VAL A 45 69.77 -12.29 9.74
CA VAL A 45 70.45 -12.99 8.64
C VAL A 45 69.46 -13.88 7.89
N GLU A 46 68.52 -14.47 8.62
CA GLU A 46 67.54 -15.40 8.10
C GLU A 46 66.20 -15.24 8.83
N VAL A 47 65.12 -15.09 8.04
CA VAL A 47 63.74 -15.00 8.53
C VAL A 47 62.94 -16.11 7.86
N THR A 48 62.37 -16.97 8.69
CA THR A 48 61.58 -18.12 8.26
C THR A 48 60.19 -18.06 8.87
N TRP A 49 59.16 -18.04 8.03
CA TRP A 49 57.77 -18.18 8.46
C TRP A 49 57.30 -19.62 8.23
N LEU A 50 56.79 -20.23 9.29
CA LEU A 50 56.23 -21.59 9.29
C LEU A 50 54.71 -21.51 9.43
N TRP A 51 53.98 -22.36 8.70
CA TRP A 51 52.52 -22.52 8.78
C TRP A 51 52.17 -23.93 9.27
N VAL A 52 51.65 -24.04 10.50
CA VAL A 52 51.37 -25.32 11.15
C VAL A 52 49.97 -25.80 10.72
N PRO A 53 49.78 -27.08 10.29
CA PRO A 53 50.53 -28.28 10.67
C PRO A 53 51.63 -28.72 9.71
N HIS A 54 51.92 -27.99 8.64
CA HIS A 54 52.95 -28.37 7.69
C HIS A 54 54.30 -27.87 8.18
N SER A 55 55.17 -28.78 8.63
CA SER A 55 56.55 -28.48 9.07
C SER A 55 57.48 -27.98 7.93
N TRP A 56 56.91 -27.44 6.86
CA TRP A 56 57.58 -26.93 5.68
C TRP A 56 57.56 -25.39 5.71
N PRO A 57 58.66 -24.71 5.35
CA PRO A 57 58.70 -23.24 5.32
C PRO A 57 57.62 -22.68 4.39
N TRP A 58 56.71 -21.87 4.94
CA TRP A 58 55.67 -21.17 4.16
C TRP A 58 56.28 -20.01 3.37
N HIS A 59 57.28 -19.35 3.97
CA HIS A 59 58.10 -18.34 3.32
C HIS A 59 59.50 -18.28 3.94
N HIS A 60 60.53 -18.24 3.10
CA HIS A 60 61.93 -18.14 3.49
C HIS A 60 62.58 -16.93 2.81
N SER A 61 63.14 -16.05 3.64
CA SER A 61 63.95 -14.91 3.17
C SER A 61 65.33 -14.98 3.80
N HIS A 62 66.35 -14.90 2.95
CA HIS A 62 67.75 -14.80 3.35
C HIS A 62 68.24 -13.39 3.05
N THR A 63 68.79 -12.69 4.04
CA THR A 63 69.36 -11.34 3.88
C THR A 63 68.38 -10.31 3.26
N GLY A 64 67.08 -10.44 3.54
CA GLY A 64 66.02 -9.59 2.97
C GLY A 64 65.70 -9.86 1.50
N THR A 65 66.14 -10.99 0.94
CA THR A 65 65.75 -11.45 -0.41
C THR A 65 64.91 -12.70 -0.27
N ASP A 66 63.69 -12.65 -0.78
CA ASP A 66 62.72 -13.73 -0.75
C ASP A 66 63.22 -14.86 -1.67
N ARG A 67 63.49 -16.06 -1.11
CA ARG A 67 64.12 -17.16 -1.86
C ARG A 67 63.14 -18.29 -2.15
N ASP A 68 62.44 -18.79 -1.14
CA ASP A 68 61.54 -19.93 -1.29
C ASP A 68 60.15 -19.64 -0.70
N SER A 69 59.12 -19.91 -1.51
CA SER A 69 57.70 -19.88 -1.11
C SER A 69 56.99 -21.09 -1.72
N MET A 70 56.10 -21.73 -0.94
CA MET A 70 55.36 -22.92 -1.36
C MET A 70 54.54 -22.67 -2.64
N PRO A 71 54.40 -23.66 -3.57
CA PRO A 71 53.62 -23.50 -4.79
C PRO A 71 52.17 -23.12 -4.46
N GLY A 72 51.68 -21.98 -4.94
CA GLY A 72 50.36 -21.41 -4.61
C GLY A 72 50.42 -20.08 -3.81
N HIS A 73 51.53 -19.81 -3.12
CA HIS A 73 51.76 -18.56 -2.37
C HIS A 73 52.85 -17.67 -2.99
N ARG A 74 53.53 -18.14 -4.04
CA ARG A 74 54.40 -17.31 -4.89
C ARG A 74 53.63 -16.07 -5.35
N GLN A 75 54.19 -14.88 -5.10
CA GLN A 75 53.62 -13.55 -5.39
C GLN A 75 52.52 -13.01 -4.46
N ARG A 76 52.16 -13.71 -3.37
CA ARG A 76 51.20 -13.19 -2.37
C ARG A 76 51.86 -12.82 -1.04
N THR A 77 53.06 -13.30 -0.77
CA THR A 77 53.81 -13.00 0.45
C THR A 77 55.03 -12.13 0.14
N ALA A 78 55.31 -11.14 0.99
CA ALA A 78 56.49 -10.29 0.86
C ALA A 78 56.96 -9.73 2.21
N LEU A 79 58.25 -9.85 2.51
CA LEU A 79 58.82 -9.33 3.76
C LEU A 79 58.94 -7.80 3.74
N LEU A 80 58.51 -7.13 4.81
CA LEU A 80 58.56 -5.66 4.92
C LEU A 80 59.96 -5.15 5.29
N LYS A 81 60.84 -5.06 4.29
CA LYS A 81 62.27 -4.77 4.46
C LYS A 81 62.58 -3.46 5.22
N ARG A 82 61.75 -2.43 5.06
CA ARG A 82 61.93 -1.12 5.72
C ARG A 82 61.75 -1.18 7.24
N ARG A 83 60.92 -2.09 7.75
CA ARG A 83 60.65 -2.21 9.19
C ARG A 83 61.65 -3.09 9.93
N MET A 84 62.48 -3.85 9.21
CA MET A 84 63.55 -4.66 9.79
C MET A 84 64.57 -3.83 10.58
N TYR A 85 64.84 -2.59 10.17
CA TYR A 85 65.74 -1.67 10.90
C TYR A 85 65.23 -1.32 12.31
N GLY A 86 63.94 -1.51 12.58
CA GLY A 86 63.31 -1.29 13.89
C GLY A 86 63.08 -2.56 14.71
N GLY A 87 63.64 -3.71 14.30
CA GLY A 87 63.43 -4.99 15.00
C GLY A 87 62.11 -5.70 14.65
N HIS A 88 61.58 -5.47 13.45
CA HIS A 88 60.35 -6.11 12.97
C HIS A 88 60.61 -6.99 11.74
N ALA A 89 60.18 -8.24 11.80
CA ALA A 89 60.22 -9.20 10.70
C ALA A 89 58.82 -9.44 10.10
N ASP A 90 58.08 -8.34 9.91
CA ASP A 90 56.69 -8.36 9.48
C ASP A 90 56.52 -8.90 8.04
N LEU A 91 55.56 -9.80 7.85
CA LEU A 91 55.27 -10.42 6.55
C LEU A 91 53.95 -9.89 6.00
N ARG A 92 53.98 -9.29 4.81
CA ARG A 92 52.76 -8.94 4.08
C ARG A 92 52.18 -10.18 3.43
N LEU A 93 50.89 -10.40 3.61
CA LEU A 93 50.09 -11.39 2.89
C LEU A 93 49.00 -10.67 2.10
N SER A 94 49.00 -10.82 0.78
CA SER A 94 48.04 -10.19 -0.13
C SER A 94 46.90 -11.12 -0.54
N ARG A 95 45.71 -10.54 -0.69
CA ARG A 95 44.45 -11.22 -1.08
C ARG A 95 44.15 -12.44 -0.23
N VAL A 96 44.00 -12.27 1.09
CA VAL A 96 43.77 -13.36 2.05
C VAL A 96 42.61 -14.27 1.62
N ARG A 97 42.80 -15.58 1.73
CA ARG A 97 41.84 -16.63 1.39
C ARG A 97 41.46 -17.42 2.64
N PRO A 98 40.29 -18.08 2.67
CA PRO A 98 39.92 -19.02 3.74
C PRO A 98 40.99 -20.07 4.06
N SER A 99 41.69 -20.57 3.02
CA SER A 99 42.79 -21.54 3.17
C SER A 99 44.02 -21.02 3.90
N ASP A 100 44.17 -19.70 4.05
CA ASP A 100 45.29 -19.10 4.77
C ASP A 100 45.05 -19.08 6.29
N GLU A 101 43.85 -19.42 6.79
CA GLU A 101 43.59 -19.53 8.23
C GLU A 101 44.53 -20.55 8.87
N GLY A 102 45.07 -20.21 10.04
CA GLY A 102 45.89 -21.13 10.81
C GLY A 102 46.92 -20.45 11.69
N HIS A 103 47.88 -21.25 12.15
CA HIS A 103 48.90 -20.83 13.09
C HIS A 103 50.20 -20.53 12.36
N TYR A 104 50.68 -19.30 12.53
CA TYR A 104 51.90 -18.81 11.92
C TYR A 104 52.97 -18.64 12.98
N THR A 105 54.15 -19.18 12.70
CA THR A 105 55.34 -19.00 13.55
C THR A 105 56.41 -18.29 12.76
N CYS A 106 56.80 -17.11 13.21
CA CYS A 106 57.98 -16.40 12.73
C CYS A 106 59.20 -16.91 13.50
N LEU A 107 60.26 -17.27 12.78
CA LEU A 107 61.57 -17.62 13.32
C LEU A 107 62.62 -16.70 12.70
N VAL A 108 63.41 -16.06 13.56
CA VAL A 108 64.47 -15.15 13.15
C VAL A 108 65.78 -15.62 13.74
N GLN A 109 66.78 -15.82 12.88
CA GLN A 109 68.11 -16.22 13.28
C GLN A 109 69.05 -15.01 13.32
N ASN A 110 69.72 -14.83 14.46
CA ASN A 110 70.79 -13.84 14.64
C ASN A 110 72.04 -14.54 15.20
N GLY A 111 72.99 -14.86 14.31
CA GLY A 111 74.13 -15.71 14.63
C GLY A 111 73.71 -17.13 15.00
N ILE A 112 73.91 -17.51 16.27
CA ILE A 112 73.60 -18.85 16.81
C ILE A 112 72.27 -18.88 17.59
N LYS A 113 71.63 -17.72 17.78
CA LYS A 113 70.37 -17.61 18.54
C LYS A 113 69.17 -17.56 17.59
N TYR A 114 68.09 -18.24 17.99
CA TYR A 114 66.79 -18.18 17.34
C TYR A 114 65.80 -17.47 18.26
N GLU A 115 65.12 -16.47 17.73
CA GLU A 115 63.93 -15.88 18.34
C GLU A 115 62.71 -16.17 17.48
N GLY A 116 61.53 -16.25 18.10
CA GLY A 116 60.32 -16.46 17.35
C GLY A 116 59.07 -15.97 18.05
N ALA A 117 58.07 -15.62 17.24
CA ALA A 117 56.75 -15.21 17.67
C ALA A 117 55.71 -16.10 16.99
N ARG A 118 54.62 -16.39 17.71
CA ARG A 118 53.48 -17.15 17.20
C ARG A 118 52.26 -16.25 17.12
N LEU A 119 51.43 -16.44 16.11
CA LEU A 119 50.13 -15.79 15.97
C LEU A 119 49.13 -16.75 15.33
N GLU A 120 47.85 -16.53 15.61
CA GLU A 120 46.76 -17.22 14.93
C GLU A 120 46.09 -16.24 13.96
N LEU A 121 46.09 -16.57 12.67
CA LEU A 121 45.35 -15.81 11.67
C LEU A 121 43.96 -16.41 11.54
N LYS A 122 42.94 -15.66 11.96
CA LYS A 122 41.54 -15.99 11.72
C LYS A 122 41.04 -15.24 10.50
N VAL A 123 40.42 -15.97 9.58
CA VAL A 123 39.86 -15.38 8.36
C VAL A 123 38.37 -15.18 8.56
N THR A 124 37.81 -14.09 8.03
CA THR A 124 36.37 -13.82 8.10
C THR A 124 35.84 -13.25 6.79
N ALA A 125 34.59 -13.53 6.49
CA ALA A 125 33.87 -12.92 5.39
C ALA A 125 32.44 -12.64 5.80
N THR A 126 31.99 -11.42 5.50
CA THR A 126 30.60 -11.00 5.66
C THR A 126 29.85 -11.37 4.39
N GLY A 127 28.84 -12.22 4.53
CA GLY A 127 28.03 -12.64 3.40
C GLY A 127 26.94 -11.63 3.03
N SER A 128 26.12 -12.00 2.05
CA SER A 128 25.00 -11.20 1.57
C SER A 128 23.85 -11.17 2.58
N ALA A 129 22.99 -10.16 2.49
CA ALA A 129 21.70 -10.19 3.17
C ALA A 129 20.94 -11.48 2.83
N PRO A 130 20.27 -12.14 3.79
CA PRO A 130 19.53 -13.36 3.52
C PRO A 130 18.35 -13.08 2.60
N TYR A 131 18.22 -13.90 1.56
CA TYR A 131 17.08 -13.93 0.66
C TYR A 131 16.09 -15.00 1.11
N ILE A 132 14.81 -14.64 1.15
CA ILE A 132 13.74 -15.52 1.62
C ILE A 132 12.83 -15.84 0.44
N SER A 133 12.67 -17.12 0.15
CA SER A 133 11.69 -17.65 -0.80
C SER A 133 10.65 -18.48 -0.06
N MET A 134 9.38 -18.35 -0.43
CA MET A 134 8.28 -19.06 0.22
C MET A 134 7.54 -19.94 -0.79
N GLU A 135 7.18 -21.15 -0.37
CA GLU A 135 6.41 -22.11 -1.17
C GLU A 135 5.30 -22.76 -0.34
N SER A 136 4.19 -23.18 -0.97
CA SER A 136 3.13 -23.94 -0.30
C SER A 136 3.63 -25.35 0.03
N TYR A 137 3.41 -25.81 1.25
CA TYR A 137 3.87 -27.14 1.68
C TYR A 137 2.88 -27.79 2.65
N GLN A 138 2.25 -28.89 2.23
CA GLN A 138 1.41 -29.77 3.07
C GLN A 138 0.40 -29.01 3.96
N GLY A 139 -0.27 -27.97 3.44
CA GLY A 139 -1.25 -27.19 4.18
C GLY A 139 -0.67 -26.06 5.05
N GLY A 140 0.64 -25.81 4.99
CA GLY A 140 1.33 -24.66 5.57
C GLY A 140 2.21 -23.93 4.55
N ILE A 141 3.04 -23.02 5.04
CA ILE A 141 4.01 -22.26 4.23
C ILE A 141 5.41 -22.73 4.58
N ARG A 142 6.22 -23.07 3.57
CA ARG A 142 7.63 -23.39 3.72
C ARG A 142 8.45 -22.17 3.33
N ALA A 143 9.08 -21.55 4.32
CA ALA A 143 10.03 -20.46 4.13
C ALA A 143 11.44 -21.03 4.01
N VAL A 144 12.17 -20.62 2.97
CA VAL A 144 13.55 -21.02 2.71
C VAL A 144 14.41 -19.77 2.73
N CYS A 145 15.34 -19.70 3.68
CA CYS A 145 16.31 -18.62 3.81
C CYS A 145 17.64 -19.05 3.17
N ARG A 146 18.13 -18.26 2.22
CA ARG A 146 19.40 -18.47 1.50
C ARG A 146 20.33 -17.28 1.68
N SER A 147 21.59 -17.54 2.00
CA SER A 147 22.59 -16.48 2.10
C SER A 147 23.98 -17.04 1.76
N ALA A 148 24.81 -16.25 1.10
CA ALA A 148 26.09 -16.70 0.55
C ALA A 148 27.25 -15.76 0.88
N GLY A 149 28.48 -16.24 0.77
CA GLY A 149 29.70 -15.44 0.94
C GLY A 149 30.22 -15.37 2.38
N TRP A 150 29.87 -16.33 3.23
CA TRP A 150 30.23 -16.31 4.65
C TRP A 150 31.51 -17.09 4.93
N TYR A 151 32.31 -16.61 5.88
CA TYR A 151 33.38 -17.40 6.49
C TYR A 151 33.63 -16.90 7.92
N PRO A 152 33.80 -17.78 8.94
CA PRO A 152 33.65 -19.24 8.89
C PRO A 152 32.18 -19.66 8.65
N GLN A 153 31.86 -20.95 8.74
CA GLN A 153 30.49 -21.46 8.59
C GLN A 153 29.52 -20.65 9.49
N PRO A 154 28.52 -19.96 8.93
CA PRO A 154 27.68 -19.06 9.70
C PRO A 154 26.59 -19.83 10.43
N ARG A 155 26.03 -19.24 11.49
CA ARG A 155 24.86 -19.77 12.21
C ARG A 155 23.60 -19.12 11.68
N VAL A 156 22.60 -19.92 11.33
CA VAL A 156 21.29 -19.43 10.90
C VAL A 156 20.29 -19.68 12.00
N VAL A 157 19.56 -18.64 12.39
CA VAL A 157 18.46 -18.74 13.36
C VAL A 157 17.23 -18.03 12.81
N TRP A 158 16.07 -18.58 13.14
CA TRP A 158 14.78 -17.96 12.82
C TRP A 158 14.23 -17.30 14.07
N ARG A 159 13.70 -16.08 13.95
CA ARG A 159 13.03 -15.37 15.03
C ARG A 159 11.53 -15.29 14.73
N ASP A 160 10.74 -15.62 15.75
CA ASP A 160 9.30 -15.38 15.73
C ASP A 160 9.00 -13.87 15.95
N PRO A 161 7.71 -13.46 15.88
CA PRO A 161 7.30 -12.08 16.15
C PRO A 161 7.61 -11.53 17.55
N ASN A 162 7.92 -12.39 18.51
CA ASN A 162 8.30 -12.04 19.87
C ASN A 162 9.82 -12.13 20.07
N HIS A 163 10.60 -12.23 18.98
CA HIS A 163 12.04 -12.45 18.96
C HIS A 163 12.50 -13.77 19.62
N GLN A 164 11.61 -14.74 19.79
CA GLN A 164 11.95 -16.08 20.26
C GLN A 164 12.58 -16.90 19.14
N LEU A 165 13.54 -17.75 19.50
CA LEU A 165 14.27 -18.60 18.57
C LEU A 165 13.41 -19.78 18.13
N LEU A 166 13.27 -19.96 16.82
CA LEU A 166 12.59 -21.10 16.21
C LEU A 166 13.62 -22.10 15.65
N LEU A 167 13.31 -23.39 15.80
CA LEU A 167 14.13 -24.45 15.26
C LEU A 167 13.85 -24.63 13.75
N PRO A 168 14.89 -24.59 12.90
CA PRO A 168 14.71 -24.89 11.49
C PRO A 168 14.38 -26.39 11.31
N GLN A 169 13.54 -26.69 10.33
CA GLN A 169 13.23 -28.08 9.94
C GLN A 169 14.47 -28.74 9.30
N SER A 170 15.21 -27.99 8.51
CA SER A 170 16.46 -28.45 7.92
C SER A 170 17.41 -27.27 7.70
N GLN A 171 18.70 -27.55 7.79
CA GLN A 171 19.75 -26.59 7.51
C GLN A 171 20.87 -27.31 6.77
N THR A 172 21.28 -26.72 5.66
CA THR A 172 22.33 -27.26 4.79
C THR A 172 23.36 -26.18 4.51
N HIS A 173 24.60 -26.62 4.33
CA HIS A 173 25.75 -25.77 4.06
C HIS A 173 26.45 -26.31 2.82
N SER A 174 26.77 -25.42 1.89
CA SER A 174 27.63 -25.70 0.75
C SER A 174 28.79 -24.71 0.76
N GLN A 175 29.88 -25.06 0.08
CA GLN A 175 31.06 -24.20 -0.02
C GLN A 175 31.36 -23.94 -1.50
N ASP A 176 31.63 -22.68 -1.85
CA ASP A 176 32.04 -22.31 -3.20
C ASP A 176 33.51 -22.64 -3.47
N GLU A 177 33.96 -22.48 -4.72
CA GLU A 177 35.35 -22.72 -5.13
C GLU A 177 36.37 -21.83 -4.38
N ARG A 178 35.93 -20.72 -3.81
CA ARG A 178 36.77 -19.77 -3.05
C ARG A 178 36.84 -20.12 -1.55
N GLY A 179 36.08 -21.12 -1.11
CA GLY A 179 36.02 -21.54 0.29
C GLY A 179 34.98 -20.81 1.13
N LEU A 180 34.07 -20.04 0.52
CA LEU A 180 33.01 -19.31 1.20
C LEU A 180 31.75 -20.17 1.32
N PHE A 181 31.06 -20.06 2.46
CA PHE A 181 29.84 -20.81 2.75
C PHE A 181 28.60 -20.14 2.14
N GLU A 182 27.78 -20.96 1.51
CA GLU A 182 26.36 -20.70 1.26
C GLU A 182 25.53 -21.55 2.22
N VAL A 183 24.52 -20.92 2.81
CA VAL A 183 23.62 -21.55 3.76
C VAL A 183 22.20 -21.53 3.24
N ARG A 184 21.52 -22.66 3.44
CA ARG A 184 20.10 -22.83 3.14
C ARG A 184 19.41 -23.43 4.35
N SER A 185 18.52 -22.66 4.97
CA SER A 185 17.72 -23.06 6.12
C SER A 185 16.24 -23.07 5.73
N THR A 186 15.49 -24.04 6.23
CA THR A 186 14.07 -24.23 5.93
C THR A 186 13.25 -24.20 7.21
N LEU A 187 12.18 -23.42 7.21
CA LEU A 187 11.19 -23.35 8.28
C LEU A 187 9.80 -23.65 7.71
N VAL A 188 9.04 -24.52 8.37
CA VAL A 188 7.64 -24.79 8.02
C VAL A 188 6.75 -24.08 9.03
N ILE A 189 5.85 -23.25 8.53
CA ILE A 189 4.93 -22.43 9.31
C ILE A 189 3.53 -23.02 9.15
N THR A 190 3.01 -23.60 10.24
CA THR A 190 1.66 -24.15 10.33
C THR A 190 0.77 -23.20 11.13
N GLY A 191 0.16 -22.21 10.45
CA GLY A 191 -0.69 -21.20 11.07
C GLY A 191 -0.68 -19.88 10.30
N ASN A 192 -1.59 -18.96 10.64
CA ASN A 192 -1.64 -17.62 10.04
C ASN A 192 -0.86 -16.64 10.91
N THR A 193 0.38 -16.30 10.53
CA THR A 193 1.22 -15.31 11.23
C THR A 193 1.30 -14.02 10.42
N THR A 194 0.46 -13.04 10.76
CA THR A 194 0.45 -11.71 10.12
C THR A 194 1.55 -10.79 10.64
N LYS A 195 2.41 -11.27 11.54
CA LYS A 195 3.48 -10.49 12.17
C LYS A 195 4.83 -10.86 11.57
N ASN A 196 5.77 -9.90 11.63
CA ASN A 196 7.12 -10.07 11.10
C ASN A 196 7.83 -11.25 11.74
N MET A 197 8.27 -12.17 10.91
CA MET A 197 9.26 -13.19 11.25
C MET A 197 10.59 -12.80 10.61
N SER A 198 11.71 -13.32 11.10
CA SER A 198 12.99 -13.01 10.47
C SER A 198 13.94 -14.20 10.42
N CYS A 199 14.75 -14.22 9.36
CA CYS A 199 15.91 -15.09 9.25
C CYS A 199 17.16 -14.28 9.56
N VAL A 200 17.96 -14.78 10.49
CA VAL A 200 19.18 -14.13 10.97
C VAL A 200 20.37 -15.03 10.70
N VAL A 201 21.34 -14.51 9.95
CA VAL A 201 22.60 -15.19 9.65
C VAL A 201 23.71 -14.50 10.43
N ARG A 202 24.37 -15.25 11.30
CA ARG A 202 25.37 -14.74 12.25
C ARG A 202 26.76 -15.24 11.92
N ASN A 203 27.72 -14.31 11.86
CA ASN A 203 29.14 -14.59 11.87
C ASN A 203 29.64 -14.72 13.31
N THR A 204 30.23 -15.87 13.65
CA THR A 204 30.68 -16.18 15.02
C THR A 204 31.97 -15.48 15.42
N TYR A 205 32.83 -15.07 14.46
CA TYR A 205 34.09 -14.38 14.74
C TYR A 205 33.89 -12.87 14.89
N LEU A 206 33.06 -12.28 14.03
CA LEU A 206 32.76 -10.85 14.09
C LEU A 206 31.61 -10.51 15.06
N ASN A 207 30.87 -11.52 15.54
CA ASN A 207 29.58 -11.34 16.24
C ASN A 207 28.62 -10.40 15.47
N GLN A 208 28.69 -10.43 14.14
CA GLN A 208 27.84 -9.66 13.25
C GLN A 208 26.64 -10.50 12.83
N GLU A 209 25.47 -9.87 12.74
CA GLU A 209 24.21 -10.48 12.33
C GLU A 209 23.66 -9.76 11.10
N MET A 210 23.25 -10.52 10.08
CA MET A 210 22.47 -10.03 8.95
C MET A 210 21.06 -10.59 9.07
N GLU A 211 20.07 -9.72 9.07
CA GLU A 211 18.68 -10.06 9.32
C GLU A 211 17.81 -9.59 8.15
N THR A 212 16.92 -10.48 7.70
CA THR A 212 15.84 -10.13 6.77
C THR A 212 14.52 -10.53 7.39
N ALA A 213 13.63 -9.54 7.54
CA ALA A 213 12.26 -9.75 8.00
C ALA A 213 11.34 -10.05 6.82
N PHE A 214 10.31 -10.86 7.07
CA PHE A 214 9.27 -11.21 6.12
C PHE A 214 7.93 -11.41 6.83
N GLN A 215 6.84 -11.28 6.07
CA GLN A 215 5.50 -11.62 6.54
C GLN A 215 4.93 -12.77 5.72
N THR A 216 4.13 -13.63 6.34
CA THR A 216 3.45 -14.70 5.59
C THR A 216 2.33 -14.14 4.67
N SER A 217 1.84 -12.93 4.95
CA SER A 217 0.92 -12.19 4.09
C SER A 217 1.53 -11.80 2.75
N ASP A 218 2.84 -11.56 2.68
CA ASP A 218 3.55 -11.20 1.43
C ASP A 218 3.41 -12.35 0.42
N PHE A 219 3.54 -13.59 0.90
CA PHE A 219 3.32 -14.79 0.08
C PHE A 219 1.87 -14.95 -0.37
N LEU A 220 0.88 -14.64 0.49
CA LEU A 220 -0.53 -14.74 0.09
C LEU A 220 -0.92 -13.70 -0.96
N GLN A 221 -0.24 -12.55 -1.01
CA GLN A 221 -0.42 -11.54 -2.06
C GLN A 221 0.20 -11.99 -3.39
N ASP A 222 1.41 -12.55 -3.37
CA ASP A 222 2.10 -13.00 -4.58
C ASP A 222 1.55 -14.32 -5.15
N ALA A 223 1.14 -15.26 -4.29
CA ALA A 223 0.55 -16.54 -4.71
C ALA A 223 -0.91 -16.40 -5.17
N TYR A 224 -1.63 -15.40 -4.63
CA TYR A 224 -3.00 -15.08 -5.02
C TYR A 224 -3.13 -13.59 -5.35
N PRO A 225 -2.58 -13.13 -6.48
CA PRO A 225 -2.75 -11.75 -6.95
C PRO A 225 -4.24 -11.41 -7.18
N GLY A 226 -5.10 -12.45 -7.24
CA GLY A 226 -6.55 -12.38 -7.32
C GLY A 226 -7.30 -12.27 -5.99
N MET A 227 -6.69 -12.30 -4.79
CA MET A 227 -7.45 -12.08 -3.54
C MET A 227 -7.75 -10.60 -3.23
N ALA A 228 -7.27 -9.68 -4.07
CA ALA A 228 -7.87 -8.35 -4.19
C ALA A 228 -9.17 -8.36 -5.02
N VAL A 229 -9.46 -9.43 -5.75
CA VAL A 229 -10.63 -9.54 -6.64
C VAL A 229 -11.95 -9.72 -5.88
N PRO A 230 -12.07 -10.39 -4.72
CA PRO A 230 -13.31 -10.35 -3.95
C PRO A 230 -13.62 -8.94 -3.43
N ALA A 231 -12.60 -8.17 -3.00
CA ALA A 231 -12.80 -6.80 -2.51
C ALA A 231 -13.05 -5.81 -3.67
N MET A 232 -12.38 -5.98 -4.81
CA MET A 232 -12.62 -5.20 -6.03
C MET A 232 -13.95 -5.56 -6.69
N ILE A 233 -14.36 -6.83 -6.67
CA ILE A 233 -15.69 -7.26 -7.09
C ILE A 233 -16.72 -6.71 -6.11
N LEU A 234 -16.55 -6.80 -4.80
CA LEU A 234 -17.50 -6.22 -3.84
C LEU A 234 -17.57 -4.69 -3.93
N THR A 235 -16.47 -3.99 -4.23
CA THR A 235 -16.47 -2.54 -4.43
C THR A 235 -16.97 -2.14 -5.80
N VAL A 236 -16.73 -2.91 -6.87
CA VAL A 236 -17.29 -2.66 -8.20
C VAL A 236 -18.77 -3.04 -8.24
N PHE A 237 -19.19 -4.19 -7.72
CA PHE A 237 -20.60 -4.52 -7.54
C PHE A 237 -21.26 -3.59 -6.54
N GLY A 238 -20.57 -3.16 -5.49
CA GLY A 238 -21.03 -2.16 -4.53
C GLY A 238 -21.17 -0.77 -5.17
N PHE A 239 -20.24 -0.37 -6.02
CA PHE A 239 -20.24 0.91 -6.74
C PHE A 239 -21.23 0.89 -7.90
N VAL A 240 -21.35 -0.22 -8.64
CA VAL A 240 -22.38 -0.43 -9.66
C VAL A 240 -23.74 -0.51 -9.00
N SER A 241 -23.88 -1.16 -7.85
CA SER A 241 -25.13 -1.17 -7.07
C SER A 241 -25.42 0.20 -6.46
N PHE A 242 -24.40 0.97 -6.06
CA PHE A 242 -24.54 2.33 -5.54
C PHE A 242 -24.88 3.32 -6.64
N ILE A 243 -24.28 3.21 -7.83
CA ILE A 243 -24.65 3.97 -9.02
C ILE A 243 -26.03 3.55 -9.51
N ALA A 244 -26.37 2.25 -9.49
CA ALA A 244 -27.71 1.76 -9.79
C ALA A 244 -28.74 2.19 -8.74
N TYR A 245 -28.33 2.34 -7.48
CA TYR A 245 -29.14 2.88 -6.38
C TYR A 245 -29.32 4.39 -6.51
N LEU A 246 -28.27 5.14 -6.83
CA LEU A 246 -28.32 6.56 -7.16
C LEU A 246 -29.10 6.83 -8.46
N SER A 247 -29.04 5.92 -9.44
CA SER A 247 -29.89 5.99 -10.64
C SER A 247 -31.32 5.53 -10.35
N LYS A 248 -31.53 4.67 -9.34
CA LYS A 248 -32.87 4.35 -8.82
C LYS A 248 -33.49 5.50 -8.04
N THR A 249 -32.69 6.38 -7.44
CA THR A 249 -33.19 7.58 -6.74
C THR A 249 -33.42 8.77 -7.67
N LYS A 250 -32.87 8.78 -8.89
CA LYS A 250 -33.45 9.55 -10.01
C LYS A 250 -34.63 8.79 -10.60
N ALA A 251 -35.75 8.79 -9.90
CA ALA A 251 -37.01 8.31 -10.47
C ALA A 251 -37.25 9.05 -11.80
N ASN A 252 -37.43 8.31 -12.90
CA ASN A 252 -37.87 8.83 -14.19
C ASN A 252 -39.30 9.38 -14.03
N MET A 253 -39.44 10.59 -13.50
CA MET A 253 -40.73 11.24 -13.29
C MET A 253 -41.36 11.58 -14.64
N THR A 254 -42.60 11.13 -14.87
CA THR A 254 -43.36 11.47 -16.08
C THR A 254 -44.70 12.09 -15.72
N LEU A 255 -45.28 12.83 -16.66
CA LEU A 255 -46.61 13.40 -16.54
C LEU A 255 -47.66 12.36 -16.95
N ASP A 256 -48.79 12.36 -16.24
CA ASP A 256 -49.89 11.42 -16.49
C ASP A 256 -50.88 12.00 -17.51
N PRO A 257 -50.94 11.46 -18.74
CA PRO A 257 -51.87 11.91 -19.79
C PRO A 257 -53.35 11.74 -19.41
N ASP A 258 -53.66 10.83 -18.48
CA ASP A 258 -55.02 10.55 -18.04
C ASP A 258 -55.55 11.65 -17.11
N THR A 259 -54.66 12.35 -16.41
CA THR A 259 -55.03 13.49 -15.56
C THR A 259 -55.04 14.81 -16.32
N ALA A 260 -54.26 14.92 -17.39
CA ALA A 260 -54.04 16.16 -18.11
C ALA A 260 -55.33 16.75 -18.70
N HIS A 261 -55.55 18.04 -18.47
CA HIS A 261 -56.63 18.80 -19.09
C HIS A 261 -56.60 18.68 -20.63
N PRO A 262 -57.77 18.61 -21.32
CA PRO A 262 -57.83 18.34 -22.77
C PRO A 262 -57.03 19.30 -23.66
N TRP A 263 -56.80 20.55 -23.22
CA TRP A 263 -56.00 21.52 -23.97
C TRP A 263 -54.48 21.44 -23.73
N LEU A 264 -54.02 20.48 -22.92
CA LEU A 264 -52.59 20.32 -22.62
C LEU A 264 -51.91 19.32 -23.57
N LEU A 265 -50.86 19.80 -24.21
CA LEU A 265 -49.95 18.99 -25.01
C LEU A 265 -48.79 18.53 -24.13
N LEU A 266 -48.63 17.22 -24.03
CA LEU A 266 -47.49 16.60 -23.36
C LEU A 266 -46.41 16.28 -24.40
N SER A 267 -45.14 16.38 -24.03
CA SER A 267 -44.05 15.95 -24.91
C SER A 267 -44.02 14.42 -25.04
N GLU A 268 -43.39 13.93 -26.11
CA GLU A 268 -43.28 12.49 -26.39
C GLU A 268 -42.60 11.70 -25.27
N ASP A 269 -41.57 12.28 -24.64
CA ASP A 269 -40.90 11.70 -23.48
C ASP A 269 -41.69 11.83 -22.16
N GLY A 270 -42.88 12.44 -22.20
CA GLY A 270 -43.78 12.60 -21.05
C GLY A 270 -43.29 13.59 -19.99
N ARG A 271 -42.24 14.39 -20.26
CA ARG A 271 -41.62 15.29 -19.26
C ARG A 271 -42.02 16.76 -19.41
N GLY A 272 -42.51 17.15 -20.57
CA GLY A 272 -42.90 18.51 -20.91
C GLY A 272 -44.41 18.67 -20.99
N VAL A 273 -44.89 19.85 -20.63
CA VAL A 273 -46.28 20.27 -20.82
C VAL A 273 -46.35 21.70 -21.34
N ARG A 274 -47.22 21.93 -22.32
CA ARG A 274 -47.55 23.25 -22.84
C ARG A 274 -49.03 23.35 -23.18
N TRP A 275 -49.53 24.56 -23.32
CA TRP A 275 -50.86 24.80 -23.86
C TRP A 275 -50.89 24.48 -25.37
N GLY A 276 -51.96 23.83 -25.82
CA GLY A 276 -52.24 23.54 -27.22
C GLY A 276 -53.12 24.60 -27.88
N GLU A 277 -53.03 24.70 -29.20
CA GLU A 277 -53.93 25.54 -30.01
C GLU A 277 -55.29 24.84 -30.22
N GLU A 278 -55.31 23.50 -30.14
CA GLU A 278 -56.48 22.68 -30.29
C GLU A 278 -56.66 21.71 -29.12
N GLN A 279 -57.91 21.39 -28.83
CA GLN A 279 -58.27 20.40 -27.83
C GLN A 279 -57.83 19.00 -28.28
N GLN A 280 -57.20 18.26 -27.37
CA GLN A 280 -56.75 16.90 -27.63
C GLN A 280 -57.93 15.93 -27.55
N GLU A 281 -58.09 15.09 -28.57
CA GLU A 281 -59.06 14.00 -28.58
C GLU A 281 -58.61 12.90 -27.61
N ARG A 282 -59.06 13.00 -26.35
CA ARG A 282 -58.75 12.02 -25.31
C ARG A 282 -60.03 11.49 -24.68
N PRO A 283 -60.08 10.20 -24.31
CA PRO A 283 -61.23 9.65 -23.60
C PRO A 283 -61.51 10.43 -22.32
N GLU A 284 -62.80 10.68 -22.05
CA GLU A 284 -63.25 11.21 -20.76
C GLU A 284 -62.91 10.22 -19.65
N ARG A 285 -62.35 10.75 -18.56
CA ARG A 285 -61.95 9.99 -17.38
C ARG A 285 -62.24 10.78 -16.10
N PRO A 286 -62.62 10.10 -15.00
CA PRO A 286 -62.79 10.74 -13.69
C PRO A 286 -61.54 11.49 -13.21
N GLU A 287 -60.35 10.98 -13.54
CA GLU A 287 -59.05 11.52 -13.14
C GLU A 287 -58.67 12.80 -13.91
N ARG A 288 -59.33 13.07 -15.04
CA ARG A 288 -59.01 14.18 -15.95
C ARG A 288 -59.52 15.51 -15.40
N PHE A 289 -58.65 16.52 -15.35
CA PHE A 289 -59.09 17.88 -15.05
C PHE A 289 -59.92 18.49 -16.20
N ASP A 290 -61.07 19.08 -15.87
CA ASP A 290 -61.97 19.73 -16.86
C ASP A 290 -61.87 21.27 -16.84
N THR A 291 -61.54 21.84 -15.69
CA THR A 291 -61.64 23.28 -15.42
C THR A 291 -60.27 23.89 -15.20
N TRP A 292 -59.44 23.22 -14.40
CA TRP A 292 -58.07 23.64 -14.15
C TRP A 292 -57.14 23.08 -15.23
N CYS A 293 -56.34 23.94 -15.86
CA CYS A 293 -55.41 23.58 -16.93
C CYS A 293 -54.14 22.92 -16.38
N CYS A 294 -54.35 21.80 -15.68
CA CYS A 294 -53.34 21.12 -14.90
C CYS A 294 -53.10 19.71 -15.39
N VAL A 295 -51.96 19.17 -14.98
CA VAL A 295 -51.59 17.76 -15.13
C VAL A 295 -50.86 17.33 -13.87
N LEU A 296 -51.02 16.06 -13.50
CA LEU A 296 -50.25 15.45 -12.43
C LEU A 296 -49.06 14.66 -12.95
N GLY A 297 -48.06 14.49 -12.09
CA GLY A 297 -47.07 13.44 -12.25
C GLY A 297 -47.71 12.06 -12.10
N ARG A 298 -47.28 11.11 -12.92
CA ARG A 298 -47.72 9.71 -12.91
C ARG A 298 -47.36 9.04 -11.58
N GLU A 299 -46.15 9.29 -11.10
CA GLU A 299 -45.68 8.79 -9.82
C GLU A 299 -46.22 9.63 -8.67
N GLY A 300 -46.80 8.97 -7.66
CA GLY A 300 -47.28 9.58 -6.43
C GLY A 300 -46.59 8.98 -5.22
N PHE A 301 -46.18 9.84 -4.28
CA PHE A 301 -45.31 9.48 -3.16
C PHE A 301 -46.06 9.55 -1.83
N ALA A 302 -45.90 8.52 -0.99
CA ALA A 302 -46.58 8.42 0.30
C ALA A 302 -45.61 8.21 1.50
N ALA A 303 -44.31 8.42 1.28
CA ALA A 303 -43.26 8.33 2.31
C ALA A 303 -41.94 8.94 1.79
N GLY A 304 -41.04 9.32 2.68
CA GLY A 304 -39.65 9.68 2.36
C GLY A 304 -39.43 11.10 1.85
N ARG A 305 -38.22 11.34 1.31
CA ARG A 305 -37.80 12.64 0.77
C ARG A 305 -37.63 12.55 -0.75
N HIS A 306 -38.18 13.54 -1.45
CA HIS A 306 -38.17 13.60 -2.90
C HIS A 306 -37.91 15.02 -3.36
N ALA A 307 -37.20 15.17 -4.48
CA ALA A 307 -36.96 16.47 -5.10
C ALA A 307 -37.03 16.35 -6.62
N TRP A 308 -37.63 17.36 -7.25
CA TRP A 308 -37.76 17.43 -8.71
C TRP A 308 -37.38 18.83 -9.18
N GLU A 309 -36.78 18.90 -10.37
CA GLU A 309 -36.44 20.18 -10.99
C GLU A 309 -37.31 20.42 -12.21
N VAL A 310 -38.03 21.54 -12.22
CA VAL A 310 -38.91 21.95 -13.31
C VAL A 310 -38.32 23.18 -13.97
N THR A 311 -37.94 23.03 -15.24
CA THR A 311 -37.56 24.15 -16.10
C THR A 311 -38.81 24.90 -16.52
N VAL A 312 -38.76 26.23 -16.42
CA VAL A 312 -39.86 27.14 -16.69
C VAL A 312 -39.58 27.90 -17.97
N GLY A 313 -40.50 27.83 -18.92
CA GLY A 313 -40.42 28.57 -20.19
C GLY A 313 -40.65 30.07 -20.04
N SER A 314 -40.50 30.81 -21.15
CA SER A 314 -40.65 32.28 -21.21
C SER A 314 -42.10 32.78 -21.10
N GLY A 315 -43.07 31.90 -20.87
CA GLY A 315 -44.48 32.29 -20.77
C GLY A 315 -44.81 33.04 -19.49
N LYS A 316 -45.92 33.77 -19.53
CA LYS A 316 -46.32 34.68 -18.45
C LYS A 316 -47.11 34.02 -17.33
N SER A 317 -47.70 32.86 -17.58
CA SER A 317 -48.67 32.24 -16.66
C SER A 317 -48.42 30.73 -16.50
N TRP A 318 -47.91 30.34 -15.33
CA TRP A 318 -47.57 28.95 -15.01
C TRP A 318 -47.61 28.70 -13.50
N GLY A 319 -47.66 27.42 -13.13
CA GLY A 319 -47.71 26.97 -11.75
C GLY A 319 -46.96 25.66 -11.57
N VAL A 320 -46.19 25.57 -10.50
CA VAL A 320 -45.40 24.39 -10.14
C VAL A 320 -45.67 24.07 -8.69
N GLY A 321 -45.98 22.81 -8.39
CA GLY A 321 -46.25 22.38 -7.03
C GLY A 321 -46.51 20.91 -6.88
N LEU A 322 -47.21 20.57 -5.80
CA LEU A 322 -47.60 19.23 -5.40
C LEU A 322 -49.10 19.20 -5.10
N ALA A 323 -49.75 18.07 -5.36
CA ALA A 323 -51.15 17.85 -5.10
C ALA A 323 -51.40 16.47 -4.47
N ARG A 324 -52.40 16.37 -3.58
CA ARG A 324 -52.89 15.06 -3.12
C ARG A 324 -53.58 14.29 -4.25
N ALA A 325 -53.54 12.96 -4.17
CA ALA A 325 -54.26 12.08 -5.09
C ALA A 325 -55.78 12.34 -5.09
N SER A 326 -56.38 12.69 -3.95
CA SER A 326 -57.80 13.03 -3.82
C SER A 326 -58.21 14.42 -4.32
N LEU A 327 -57.27 15.22 -4.87
CA LEU A 327 -57.58 16.55 -5.37
C LEU A 327 -58.76 16.50 -6.35
N LYS A 328 -59.79 17.31 -6.08
CA LYS A 328 -61.00 17.39 -6.91
C LYS A 328 -60.64 17.75 -8.36
N ARG A 329 -61.04 16.89 -9.30
CA ARG A 329 -60.70 16.99 -10.74
C ARG A 329 -61.69 17.84 -11.55
N LYS A 330 -62.94 17.88 -11.11
CA LYS A 330 -64.06 18.50 -11.84
C LYS A 330 -64.55 19.79 -11.19
N GLY A 331 -64.83 20.80 -12.00
CA GLY A 331 -65.36 22.10 -11.56
C GLY A 331 -64.33 23.02 -10.87
N ARG A 332 -64.80 24.20 -10.45
CA ARG A 332 -63.96 25.21 -9.79
C ARG A 332 -63.80 24.96 -8.29
N THR A 333 -62.57 25.03 -7.81
CA THR A 333 -62.18 24.94 -6.39
C THR A 333 -61.06 25.91 -6.08
N TYR A 334 -60.99 26.40 -4.84
CA TYR A 334 -59.91 27.29 -4.41
C TYR A 334 -58.65 26.49 -4.09
N LEU A 335 -57.71 26.46 -5.03
CA LEU A 335 -56.44 25.75 -4.88
C LEU A 335 -55.63 26.29 -3.69
N SER A 336 -55.44 25.44 -2.68
CA SER A 336 -54.73 25.75 -1.45
C SER A 336 -54.33 24.46 -0.71
N PRO A 337 -53.46 24.53 0.32
CA PRO A 337 -53.13 23.38 1.15
C PRO A 337 -54.35 22.68 1.77
N LYS A 338 -55.43 23.45 2.06
CA LYS A 338 -56.68 22.91 2.59
C LYS A 338 -57.35 21.95 1.61
N GLU A 339 -57.35 22.30 0.33
CA GLU A 339 -57.83 21.48 -0.79
C GLU A 339 -56.76 20.48 -1.30
N GLY A 340 -55.60 20.41 -0.64
CA GLY A 340 -54.54 19.46 -0.95
C GLY A 340 -53.58 19.89 -2.06
N VAL A 341 -53.36 21.19 -2.27
CA VAL A 341 -52.39 21.73 -3.24
C VAL A 341 -51.38 22.65 -2.57
N TRP A 342 -50.08 22.40 -2.81
CA TRP A 342 -48.98 23.25 -2.38
C TRP A 342 -48.21 23.68 -3.63
N ALA A 343 -48.36 24.93 -4.06
CA ALA A 343 -47.75 25.39 -5.30
C ALA A 343 -47.34 26.87 -5.25
N VAL A 344 -46.37 27.22 -6.09
CA VAL A 344 -46.07 28.60 -6.47
C VAL A 344 -46.56 28.85 -7.88
N VAL A 345 -47.13 30.02 -8.13
CA VAL A 345 -47.73 30.40 -9.41
C VAL A 345 -47.25 31.77 -9.83
N LYS A 346 -46.94 31.90 -11.12
CA LYS A 346 -46.77 33.17 -11.80
C LYS A 346 -47.99 33.41 -12.67
N LEU A 347 -48.59 34.60 -12.54
CA LEU A 347 -49.73 35.06 -13.31
C LEU A 347 -49.40 36.46 -13.82
N GLU A 348 -49.14 36.59 -15.12
CA GLU A 348 -48.59 37.82 -15.70
C GLU A 348 -47.33 38.26 -14.92
N ASP A 349 -47.40 39.39 -14.22
CA ASP A 349 -46.31 39.98 -13.45
C ASP A 349 -46.43 39.69 -11.94
N VAL A 350 -47.32 38.79 -11.54
CA VAL A 350 -47.56 38.48 -10.13
C VAL A 350 -47.07 37.08 -9.79
N PHE A 351 -46.14 36.96 -8.84
CA PHE A 351 -45.64 35.70 -8.32
C PHE A 351 -46.16 35.46 -6.90
N ARG A 352 -46.75 34.28 -6.64
CA ARG A 352 -47.46 33.98 -5.39
C ARG A 352 -47.29 32.52 -4.97
N ALA A 353 -47.29 32.25 -3.67
CA ALA A 353 -47.56 30.93 -3.13
C ALA A 353 -49.06 30.75 -2.90
N LEU A 354 -49.61 29.56 -3.21
CA LEU A 354 -51.03 29.24 -3.05
C LEU A 354 -51.43 28.96 -1.58
N THR A 355 -51.11 29.85 -0.66
CA THR A 355 -51.53 29.76 0.75
C THR A 355 -53.01 30.09 0.95
N SER A 356 -53.53 29.79 2.13
CA SER A 356 -54.90 30.09 2.56
C SER A 356 -54.85 30.79 3.93
N PRO A 357 -55.73 31.75 4.23
CA PRO A 357 -56.86 32.21 3.40
C PRO A 357 -56.42 33.05 2.19
N GLU A 358 -55.39 33.87 2.34
CA GLU A 358 -54.84 34.69 1.26
C GLU A 358 -53.57 34.06 0.67
N ARG A 359 -53.35 34.30 -0.63
CA ARG A 359 -52.14 33.88 -1.33
C ARG A 359 -50.96 34.78 -0.95
N THR A 360 -49.88 34.20 -0.45
CA THR A 360 -48.67 34.96 -0.09
C THR A 360 -47.99 35.51 -1.34
N PRO A 361 -47.80 36.84 -1.45
CA PRO A 361 -47.02 37.44 -2.53
C PRO A 361 -45.54 37.09 -2.40
N LEU A 362 -44.89 36.80 -3.53
CA LEU A 362 -43.47 36.51 -3.62
C LEU A 362 -42.78 37.58 -4.49
N PRO A 363 -41.53 37.99 -4.18
CA PRO A 363 -40.79 38.93 -5.01
C PRO A 363 -40.62 38.44 -6.44
N GLN A 364 -40.74 39.31 -7.44
CA GLN A 364 -40.50 38.94 -8.84
C GLN A 364 -39.05 38.48 -9.08
N SER A 365 -38.09 39.03 -8.33
CA SER A 365 -36.68 38.63 -8.39
C SER A 365 -36.44 37.16 -8.01
N PHE A 366 -37.42 36.49 -7.40
CA PHE A 366 -37.33 35.08 -7.01
C PHE A 366 -37.76 34.12 -8.13
N ILE A 367 -38.27 34.62 -9.27
CA ILE A 367 -38.69 33.78 -10.39
C ILE A 367 -37.43 33.18 -11.05
N PRO A 368 -37.16 31.87 -10.94
CA PRO A 368 -35.96 31.29 -11.53
C PRO A 368 -36.27 30.71 -12.93
N ARG A 369 -35.22 30.36 -13.67
CA ARG A 369 -35.34 29.56 -14.90
C ARG A 369 -35.69 28.10 -14.60
N ARG A 370 -35.28 27.61 -13.43
CA ARG A 370 -35.53 26.25 -12.97
C ARG A 370 -35.87 26.24 -11.48
N ILE A 371 -36.99 25.62 -11.14
CA ILE A 371 -37.49 25.51 -9.77
C ILE A 371 -37.22 24.10 -9.28
N ARG A 372 -36.58 23.97 -8.12
CA ARG A 372 -36.56 22.72 -7.37
C ARG A 372 -37.76 22.67 -6.43
N VAL A 373 -38.56 21.62 -6.57
CA VAL A 373 -39.69 21.28 -5.70
C VAL A 373 -39.23 20.17 -4.78
N SER A 374 -39.32 20.38 -3.47
CA SER A 374 -38.88 19.42 -2.45
C SER A 374 -40.05 18.99 -1.58
N LEU A 375 -40.19 17.67 -1.41
CA LEU A 375 -41.16 17.03 -0.52
C LEU A 375 -40.39 16.27 0.56
N GLU A 376 -40.58 16.65 1.83
CA GLU A 376 -40.25 15.80 2.97
C GLU A 376 -41.55 15.24 3.54
N TYR A 377 -41.98 14.09 3.00
CA TYR A 377 -43.30 13.53 3.28
C TYR A 377 -43.49 13.29 4.78
N ASP A 378 -42.50 12.66 5.41
CA ASP A 378 -42.57 12.23 6.81
C ASP A 378 -42.63 13.42 7.79
N LYS A 379 -42.14 14.60 7.37
CA LYS A 379 -42.22 15.85 8.16
C LYS A 379 -43.43 16.70 7.80
N GLY A 380 -44.15 16.38 6.73
CA GLY A 380 -45.23 17.24 6.24
C GLY A 380 -44.75 18.48 5.47
N GLN A 381 -43.51 18.53 4.98
CA GLN A 381 -42.94 19.77 4.45
C GLN A 381 -42.91 19.78 2.92
N VAL A 382 -43.32 20.93 2.34
CA VAL A 382 -43.16 21.24 0.91
C VAL A 382 -42.40 22.55 0.76
N ALA A 383 -41.32 22.53 0.00
CA ALA A 383 -40.45 23.68 -0.21
C ALA A 383 -40.09 23.88 -1.68
N PHE A 384 -39.81 25.13 -2.04
CA PHE A 384 -39.44 25.58 -3.37
C PHE A 384 -38.13 26.37 -3.29
N SER A 385 -37.18 26.06 -4.15
CA SER A 385 -35.92 26.80 -4.28
C SER A 385 -35.53 27.00 -5.74
N ASN A 386 -34.63 27.94 -6.00
CA ASN A 386 -33.98 28.08 -7.29
C ASN A 386 -33.02 26.89 -7.47
N ALA A 387 -33.20 26.11 -8.53
CA ALA A 387 -32.39 24.92 -8.76
C ALA A 387 -30.94 25.23 -9.20
N GLU A 388 -30.68 26.45 -9.69
CA GLU A 388 -29.35 26.87 -10.15
C GLU A 388 -28.49 27.46 -9.01
N THR A 389 -29.12 28.16 -8.06
CA THR A 389 -28.41 28.88 -6.99
C THR A 389 -28.70 28.35 -5.59
N ASP A 390 -29.55 27.34 -5.47
CA ASP A 390 -30.10 26.78 -4.22
C ASP A 390 -30.82 27.80 -3.31
N ALA A 391 -31.06 29.03 -3.80
CA ALA A 391 -31.72 30.07 -3.02
C ALA A 391 -33.18 29.70 -2.73
N PRO A 392 -33.66 29.82 -1.47
CA PRO A 392 -35.03 29.48 -1.12
C PRO A 392 -36.02 30.46 -1.77
N ILE A 393 -37.10 29.92 -2.33
CA ILE A 393 -38.22 30.71 -2.90
C ILE A 393 -39.35 30.79 -1.89
N PHE A 394 -39.83 29.63 -1.41
CA PHE A 394 -40.91 29.56 -0.44
C PHE A 394 -40.98 28.18 0.22
N THR A 395 -41.31 28.14 1.51
CA THR A 395 -41.57 26.90 2.25
C THR A 395 -42.95 26.98 2.88
N PHE A 396 -43.80 26.00 2.59
CA PHE A 396 -45.13 25.94 3.19
C PHE A 396 -45.04 25.51 4.66
N PRO A 397 -45.98 25.97 5.51
CA PRO A 397 -46.15 25.40 6.84
C PRO A 397 -46.34 23.89 6.77
N LEU A 398 -45.89 23.18 7.82
CA LEU A 398 -46.00 21.73 7.89
C LEU A 398 -47.47 21.30 7.74
N ALA A 399 -47.71 20.34 6.86
CA ALA A 399 -49.02 19.85 6.51
C ALA A 399 -49.15 18.35 6.77
N SER A 400 -50.33 17.91 7.22
CA SER A 400 -50.66 16.49 7.25
C SER A 400 -51.03 16.03 5.83
N PHE A 401 -50.36 15.03 5.28
CA PHE A 401 -50.70 14.45 3.97
C PHE A 401 -51.79 13.37 4.03
N ARG A 402 -52.31 13.06 5.24
CA ARG A 402 -53.41 12.11 5.46
C ARG A 402 -53.17 10.69 4.91
N GLY A 403 -51.90 10.28 4.80
CA GLY A 403 -51.53 8.99 4.22
C GLY A 403 -51.72 8.91 2.69
N GLU A 404 -52.11 10.01 2.05
CA GLU A 404 -52.37 10.05 0.62
C GLU A 404 -51.09 10.21 -0.19
N LYS A 405 -51.10 9.65 -1.40
CA LYS A 405 -50.04 9.92 -2.37
C LYS A 405 -50.04 11.39 -2.75
N ILE A 406 -48.85 11.97 -2.78
CA ILE A 406 -48.57 13.33 -3.26
C ILE A 406 -47.94 13.23 -4.64
N HIS A 407 -48.56 13.89 -5.60
CA HIS A 407 -48.14 13.94 -6.99
C HIS A 407 -47.58 15.32 -7.31
N LEU A 408 -46.63 15.37 -8.25
CA LEU A 408 -46.29 16.63 -8.89
C LEU A 408 -47.54 17.24 -9.52
N TRP A 409 -47.71 18.54 -9.40
CA TRP A 409 -48.80 19.30 -9.99
C TRP A 409 -48.20 20.43 -10.84
N LEU A 410 -48.53 20.42 -12.14
CA LEU A 410 -48.12 21.46 -13.07
C LEU A 410 -49.35 22.14 -13.66
N TRP A 411 -49.30 23.47 -13.79
CA TRP A 411 -50.32 24.28 -14.42
C TRP A 411 -49.67 25.20 -15.47
N VAL A 412 -50.25 25.28 -16.66
CA VAL A 412 -49.77 26.17 -17.71
C VAL A 412 -50.96 26.85 -18.41
N TRP A 413 -50.74 28.08 -18.85
CA TRP A 413 -51.71 28.84 -19.62
C TRP A 413 -51.02 29.73 -20.66
N GLY A 414 -51.69 29.98 -21.79
CA GLY A 414 -51.17 30.81 -22.88
C GLY A 414 -49.90 30.23 -23.48
N LYS A 415 -48.89 31.05 -23.76
CA LYS A 415 -47.63 30.61 -24.39
C LYS A 415 -46.63 29.95 -23.41
N SER A 416 -47.06 29.62 -22.20
CA SER A 416 -46.21 28.99 -21.19
C SER A 416 -46.00 27.51 -21.44
N TRP A 417 -44.82 27.03 -21.06
CA TRP A 417 -44.49 25.62 -21.02
C TRP A 417 -43.63 25.33 -19.79
N LEU A 418 -43.72 24.09 -19.30
CA LEU A 418 -42.94 23.57 -18.19
C LEU A 418 -42.32 22.24 -18.61
N ARG A 419 -41.13 21.92 -18.11
CA ARG A 419 -40.47 20.65 -18.39
C ARG A 419 -39.74 20.11 -17.18
N LEU A 420 -39.95 18.83 -16.88
CA LEU A 420 -39.19 18.08 -15.87
C LEU A 420 -37.77 17.84 -16.36
N SER A 421 -36.80 18.09 -15.47
CA SER A 421 -35.37 17.90 -15.75
C SER A 421 -34.97 16.42 -15.57
N PRO A 422 -33.92 15.93 -16.26
CA PRO A 422 -33.59 14.50 -16.28
C PRO A 422 -32.95 13.90 -15.04
#